data_AF-A0A9W8GGG7-F1
#
_entry.id   AF-A0A9W8GGG7-F1
#
_cell.length_a   1.000
_cell.length_b   1.000
_cell.length_c   1.000
_cell.angle_alpha   90.00
_cell.angle_beta   90.00
_cell.angle_gamma   90.00
#
_symmetry.space_group_name_H-M   'P 1'
#
loop_
_entity.id
_entity.type
_entity.pdbx_description
1 polymer ?
#
loop_
_entity_poly.entity_id
_entity_poly.type
_entity_poly.pdbx_seq_one_letter_code
_entity_poly.pdbx_strand_id
1 'polypeptide(L)'
;MSYIVVRDGVKLSHLDAETTVGLHQFAASLATTASDCVAGSLDRRTLGLQIRSIGSRWPQSVVFAAALELLNERNAAALAAVTEKYRAYVGRVEAEGLAEAYAMKHIVDGKTAARILGIKPGPALKGVLDRVMDWQLDHPLGTRGECEAFIKETIGADMQR
;
A
#
# COMPACT_ATOMS: atom_id res chain seq x y z
N MET A 1 -21.27 3.88 2.89
CA MET A 1 -22.27 4.09 3.96
C MET A 1 -21.73 5.02 5.05
N SER A 2 -20.46 4.89 5.47
CA SER A 2 -19.78 5.77 6.44
C SER A 2 -19.71 7.26 6.03
N TYR A 3 -19.46 7.58 4.76
CA TYR A 3 -19.37 8.97 4.28
C TYR A 3 -20.64 9.81 4.51
N ILE A 4 -21.83 9.26 4.21
CA ILE A 4 -23.11 9.98 4.33
C ILE A 4 -23.40 10.30 5.81
N VAL A 5 -23.15 9.35 6.71
CA VAL A 5 -23.35 9.54 8.15
C VAL A 5 -22.45 10.64 8.71
N VAL A 6 -21.17 10.65 8.30
CA VAL A 6 -20.19 11.64 8.76
C VAL A 6 -20.54 13.06 8.25
N ARG A 7 -20.89 13.19 6.97
CA ARG A 7 -21.22 14.50 6.38
C ARG A 7 -22.54 15.05 6.88
N ASP A 8 -23.61 14.25 6.81
CA ASP A 8 -24.97 14.76 7.06
C ASP A 8 -25.32 14.77 8.55
N GLY A 9 -24.67 13.94 9.37
CA GLY A 9 -24.85 13.91 10.83
C GLY A 9 -24.01 14.94 11.57
N VAL A 10 -22.72 15.05 11.25
CA VAL A 10 -21.76 15.92 11.98
C VAL A 10 -21.58 17.29 11.29
N LYS A 11 -22.13 17.48 10.09
CA LYS A 11 -21.98 18.69 9.26
C LYS A 11 -20.51 19.04 8.95
N LEU A 12 -19.67 18.02 8.81
CA LEU A 12 -18.29 18.21 8.37
C LEU A 12 -18.24 18.73 6.93
N SER A 13 -17.18 19.49 6.62
CA SER A 13 -16.91 19.86 5.24
C SER A 13 -16.67 18.61 4.38
N HIS A 14 -16.87 18.72 3.06
CA HIS A 14 -16.61 17.62 2.13
C HIS A 14 -15.21 17.04 2.29
N LEU A 15 -14.21 17.92 2.41
CA LEU A 15 -12.80 17.54 2.58
C LEU A 15 -12.56 16.78 3.88
N ASP A 16 -13.18 17.24 4.98
CA ASP A 16 -13.03 16.59 6.29
C ASP A 16 -13.73 15.22 6.30
N ALA A 17 -14.89 15.10 5.66
CA ALA A 17 -15.62 13.84 5.54
C ALA A 17 -14.83 12.81 4.72
N GLU A 18 -14.28 13.19 3.56
CA GLU A 18 -13.44 12.31 2.75
C GLU A 18 -12.15 11.92 3.49
N THR A 19 -11.50 12.88 4.14
CA THR A 19 -10.27 12.61 4.90
C THR A 19 -10.56 11.64 6.05
N THR A 20 -11.61 11.88 6.82
CA THR A 20 -12.00 11.01 7.96
C THR A 20 -12.30 9.58 7.49
N VAL A 21 -13.08 9.42 6.41
CA VAL A 21 -13.36 8.11 5.83
C VAL A 21 -12.08 7.43 5.34
N GLY A 22 -11.20 8.18 4.68
CA GLY A 22 -9.92 7.70 4.19
C GLY A 22 -8.95 7.25 5.28
N LEU A 23 -8.93 7.92 6.42
CA LEU A 23 -8.12 7.51 7.57
C LEU A 23 -8.69 6.25 8.24
N HIS A 24 -10.01 6.21 8.43
CA HIS A 24 -10.68 5.06 9.07
C HIS A 24 -10.61 3.77 8.25
N GLN A 25 -10.74 3.84 6.92
CA GLN A 25 -10.76 2.64 6.08
C GLN A 25 -9.45 1.83 6.16
N PHE A 26 -8.32 2.48 6.44
CA PHE A 26 -7.00 1.83 6.49
C PHE A 26 -6.53 1.54 7.91
N ALA A 27 -7.19 2.06 8.95
CA ALA A 27 -6.72 1.95 10.33
C ALA A 27 -6.50 0.49 10.78
N ALA A 28 -7.45 -0.40 10.50
CA ALA A 28 -7.35 -1.81 10.87
C ALA A 28 -6.23 -2.54 10.11
N SER A 29 -6.11 -2.29 8.80
CA SER A 29 -5.04 -2.88 7.99
C SER A 29 -3.66 -2.39 8.44
N LEU A 30 -3.52 -1.10 8.76
CA LEU A 30 -2.27 -0.54 9.30
C LEU A 30 -1.91 -1.13 10.66
N ALA A 31 -2.88 -1.32 11.55
CA ALA A 31 -2.67 -1.96 12.85
C ALA A 31 -2.11 -3.39 12.70
N THR A 32 -2.67 -4.18 11.78
CA THR A 32 -2.16 -5.52 11.46
C THR A 32 -0.74 -5.44 10.90
N THR A 33 -0.52 -4.66 9.86
CA THR A 33 0.80 -4.58 9.20
C THR A 33 1.88 -4.01 10.12
N ALA A 34 1.55 -3.05 10.99
CA ALA A 34 2.48 -2.55 12.00
C ALA A 34 2.85 -3.63 13.03
N SER A 35 1.91 -4.52 13.36
CA SER A 35 2.18 -5.67 14.25
C SER A 35 3.07 -6.71 13.54
N ASP A 36 2.79 -7.00 12.27
CA ASP A 36 3.63 -7.89 11.43
C ASP A 36 5.04 -7.35 11.24
N CYS A 37 5.19 -6.02 11.18
CA CYS A 37 6.49 -5.35 11.10
C CYS A 37 7.35 -5.62 12.34
N VAL A 38 6.76 -5.57 13.53
CA VAL A 38 7.47 -5.89 14.78
C VAL A 38 7.75 -7.40 14.90
N ALA A 39 6.85 -8.24 14.39
CA ALA A 39 7.05 -9.69 14.33
C ALA A 39 8.13 -10.12 13.32
N GLY A 40 8.54 -9.24 12.41
CA GLY A 40 9.54 -9.51 11.38
C GLY A 40 9.03 -10.37 10.22
N SER A 41 7.72 -10.56 10.10
CA SER A 41 7.07 -11.36 9.05
C SER A 41 6.66 -10.55 7.82
N LEU A 42 6.90 -9.24 7.83
CA LEU A 42 6.42 -8.34 6.79
C LEU A 42 7.37 -8.28 5.59
N ASP A 43 6.85 -8.62 4.41
CA ASP A 43 7.56 -8.45 3.15
C ASP A 43 7.44 -7.02 2.59
N ARG A 44 8.46 -6.62 1.82
CA ARG A 44 8.56 -5.29 1.21
C ARG A 44 7.38 -4.97 0.28
N ARG A 45 6.85 -5.97 -0.42
CA ARG A 45 5.74 -5.79 -1.36
C ARG A 45 4.46 -5.46 -0.62
N THR A 46 4.10 -6.20 0.40
CA THR A 46 2.92 -5.92 1.24
C THR A 46 2.98 -4.50 1.80
N LEU A 47 4.15 -4.09 2.31
CA LEU A 47 4.34 -2.73 2.81
C LEU A 47 4.18 -1.69 1.69
N GLY A 48 4.83 -1.89 0.55
CA GLY A 48 4.76 -0.97 -0.60
C GLY A 48 3.36 -0.85 -1.20
N LEU A 49 2.62 -1.96 -1.29
CA LEU A 49 1.23 -1.99 -1.74
C LEU A 49 0.32 -1.25 -0.76
N GLN A 50 0.52 -1.41 0.55
CA GLN A 50 -0.25 -0.68 1.55
C GLN A 50 -0.07 0.84 1.40
N ILE A 51 1.17 1.33 1.27
CA ILE A 51 1.43 2.75 1.03
C ILE A 51 0.77 3.23 -0.26
N ARG A 52 0.81 2.42 -1.33
CA ARG A 52 0.13 2.73 -2.60
C ARG A 52 -1.37 2.83 -2.48
N SER A 53 -2.00 1.90 -1.75
CA SER A 53 -3.45 1.90 -1.53
C SER A 53 -3.89 3.11 -0.71
N ILE A 54 -3.09 3.52 0.28
CA ILE A 54 -3.41 4.70 1.11
C ILE A 54 -3.21 6.01 0.37
N GLY A 55 -2.18 6.07 -0.49
CA GLY A 55 -1.85 7.27 -1.24
C GLY A 55 -0.96 8.26 -0.47
N SER A 56 -0.94 9.51 -0.92
CA SER A 56 -0.10 10.58 -0.33
C SER A 56 -0.42 10.92 1.13
N ARG A 57 -1.54 10.41 1.66
CA ARG A 57 -1.97 10.63 3.05
C ARG A 57 -1.49 9.53 4.01
N TRP A 58 -0.63 8.62 3.56
CA TRP A 58 -0.17 7.51 4.40
C TRP A 58 0.45 7.93 5.74
N PRO A 59 1.21 9.04 5.87
CA PRO A 59 1.74 9.45 7.17
C PRO A 59 0.61 9.80 8.15
N GLN A 60 -0.43 10.49 7.68
CA GLN A 60 -1.60 10.84 8.47
C GLN A 60 -2.39 9.58 8.87
N SER A 61 -2.54 8.61 7.97
CA SER A 61 -3.20 7.34 8.25
C SER A 61 -2.47 6.54 9.33
N VAL A 62 -1.13 6.53 9.32
CA VAL A 62 -0.31 5.89 10.35
C VAL A 62 -0.52 6.54 11.71
N VAL A 63 -0.43 7.88 11.79
CA VAL A 63 -0.66 8.62 13.04
C VAL A 63 -2.08 8.39 13.56
N PHE A 64 -3.07 8.37 12.67
CA PHE A 64 -4.44 8.11 13.04
C PHE A 64 -4.64 6.69 13.59
N ALA A 65 -4.08 5.67 12.95
CA ALA A 65 -4.13 4.29 13.43
C ALA A 65 -3.45 4.15 14.80
N ALA A 66 -2.29 4.78 14.99
CA ALA A 66 -1.60 4.82 16.28
C ALA A 66 -2.44 5.49 17.37
N ALA A 67 -3.08 6.63 17.07
CA ALA A 67 -3.95 7.32 18.01
C ALA A 67 -5.14 6.43 18.45
N LEU A 68 -5.76 5.69 17.52
CA LEU A 68 -6.86 4.78 17.86
C LEU A 68 -6.43 3.67 18.83
N GLU A 69 -5.24 3.10 18.66
CA GLU A 69 -4.73 2.10 19.59
C GLU A 69 -4.37 2.72 20.95
N LEU A 70 -3.68 3.86 20.95
CA LEU A 70 -3.31 4.58 22.19
C LEU A 70 -4.53 4.96 23.02
N LEU A 71 -5.66 5.31 22.39
CA LEU A 71 -6.91 5.65 23.08
C LEU A 71 -7.50 4.49 23.88
N ASN A 72 -7.16 3.24 23.56
CA ASN A 72 -7.63 2.06 24.28
C ASN A 72 -6.70 1.64 25.42
N GLU A 73 -5.47 2.15 25.45
CA GLU A 73 -4.46 1.78 26.45
C GLU A 73 -4.46 2.70 27.67
N ARG A 74 -4.20 2.12 28.84
CA ARG A 74 -4.14 2.87 30.12
C ARG A 74 -2.83 2.67 30.87
N ASN A 75 -2.03 1.70 30.46
CA ASN A 75 -0.74 1.38 31.08
C ASN A 75 0.40 2.00 30.29
N ALA A 76 1.37 2.62 30.98
CA ALA A 76 2.55 3.22 30.38
C ALA A 76 3.35 2.24 29.50
N ALA A 77 3.47 0.97 29.91
CA ALA A 77 4.18 -0.03 29.12
C ALA A 77 3.46 -0.35 27.79
N ALA A 78 2.13 -0.41 27.81
CA ALA A 78 1.33 -0.66 26.60
C ALA A 78 1.37 0.56 25.65
N LEU A 79 1.28 1.78 26.20
CA LEU A 79 1.44 3.02 25.42
C LEU A 79 2.82 3.09 24.73
N ALA A 80 3.88 2.70 25.44
CA ALA A 80 5.23 2.63 24.87
C ALA A 80 5.33 1.57 23.78
N ALA A 81 4.72 0.40 23.97
CA ALA A 81 4.71 -0.67 22.97
C ALA A 81 3.97 -0.26 21.68
N VAL A 82 2.82 0.41 21.79
CA VAL A 82 2.11 0.95 20.62
C VAL A 82 2.96 2.01 19.91
N THR A 83 3.58 2.91 20.66
CA THR A 83 4.46 3.94 20.09
C THR A 83 5.63 3.33 19.32
N GLU A 84 6.29 2.33 19.90
CA GLU A 84 7.42 1.66 19.27
C GLU A 84 7.00 0.85 18.04
N LYS A 85 5.84 0.19 18.09
CA LYS A 85 5.28 -0.54 16.95
C LYS A 85 5.13 0.34 15.72
N TYR A 86 4.55 1.53 15.88
CA TYR A 86 4.37 2.46 14.77
C TYR A 86 5.66 3.16 14.37
N ARG A 87 6.60 3.40 15.30
CA ARG A 87 7.95 3.87 14.98
C ARG A 87 8.69 2.86 14.10
N ALA A 88 8.65 1.58 14.46
CA ALA A 88 9.26 0.49 13.69
C ALA A 88 8.65 0.39 12.29
N TYR A 89 7.33 0.50 12.17
CA TYR A 89 6.64 0.54 10.88
C TYR A 89 7.13 1.70 9.99
N VAL A 90 7.14 2.93 10.50
CA VAL A 90 7.62 4.09 9.72
C VAL A 90 9.10 3.95 9.37
N GLY A 91 9.93 3.52 10.33
CA GLY A 91 11.34 3.27 10.10
C GLY A 91 11.59 2.22 9.01
N ARG A 92 10.74 1.18 8.93
CA ARG A 92 10.81 0.17 7.86
C ARG A 92 10.44 0.75 6.50
N VAL A 93 9.38 1.56 6.43
CA VAL A 93 8.97 2.24 5.19
C VAL A 93 10.11 3.12 4.65
N GLU A 94 10.77 3.87 5.51
CA GLU A 94 11.90 4.73 5.14
C GLU A 94 13.13 3.90 4.73
N ALA A 95 13.50 2.89 5.52
CA ALA A 95 14.65 2.04 5.25
C ALA A 95 14.53 1.27 3.92
N GLU A 96 13.32 0.90 3.52
CA GLU A 96 13.06 0.21 2.25
C GLU A 96 12.80 1.15 1.06
N GLY A 97 12.85 2.48 1.28
CA GLY A 97 12.62 3.48 0.24
C GLY A 97 11.18 3.50 -0.27
N LEU A 98 10.21 3.22 0.60
CA LEU A 98 8.79 3.08 0.26
C LEU A 98 7.94 4.32 0.57
N ALA A 99 8.52 5.37 1.18
CA ALA A 99 7.77 6.59 1.53
C ALA A 99 7.02 7.21 0.33
N GLU A 100 7.61 7.13 -0.86
CA GLU A 100 7.03 7.63 -2.12
C GLU A 100 6.42 6.52 -2.99
N ALA A 101 6.16 5.34 -2.43
CA ALA A 101 5.60 4.21 -3.19
C ALA A 101 4.25 4.56 -3.83
N TYR A 102 3.45 5.43 -3.21
CA TYR A 102 2.18 5.91 -3.76
C TYR A 102 2.31 6.65 -5.11
N ALA A 103 3.45 7.29 -5.35
CA ALA A 103 3.73 8.01 -6.59
C ALA A 103 4.51 7.16 -7.61
N MET A 104 4.92 5.94 -7.24
CA MET A 104 5.74 5.07 -8.06
C MET A 104 5.01 4.68 -9.36
N LYS A 105 5.69 4.83 -10.48
CA LYS A 105 5.20 4.37 -11.79
C LYS A 105 5.65 2.94 -12.05
N HIS A 106 4.86 2.21 -12.83
CA HIS A 106 5.27 0.90 -13.34
C HIS A 106 6.55 1.07 -14.19
N ILE A 107 7.55 0.24 -13.93
CA ILE A 107 8.82 0.20 -14.69
C ILE A 107 8.60 -0.17 -16.16
N VAL A 108 7.57 -0.96 -16.45
CA VAL A 108 7.08 -1.27 -17.79
C VAL A 108 5.67 -0.70 -17.95
N ASP A 109 5.46 0.13 -18.97
CA ASP A 109 4.16 0.73 -19.26
C ASP A 109 3.18 -0.27 -19.93
N GLY A 110 1.90 0.08 -19.91
CA GLY A 110 0.85 -0.78 -20.46
C GLY A 110 1.00 -1.05 -21.97
N LYS A 111 1.55 -0.09 -22.73
CA LYS A 111 1.77 -0.27 -24.18
C LYS A 111 2.83 -1.34 -24.44
N THR A 112 3.92 -1.29 -23.67
CA THR A 112 5.03 -2.23 -23.74
C THR A 112 4.58 -3.62 -23.27
N ALA A 113 3.89 -3.70 -22.14
CA ALA A 113 3.35 -4.96 -21.62
C ALA A 113 2.36 -5.61 -22.61
N ALA A 114 1.44 -4.83 -23.20
CA ALA A 114 0.50 -5.32 -24.21
C ALA A 114 1.22 -5.85 -25.46
N ARG A 115 2.29 -5.17 -25.90
CA ARG A 115 3.12 -5.60 -27.03
C ARG A 115 3.86 -6.91 -26.74
N ILE A 116 4.45 -7.05 -25.54
CA ILE A 116 5.17 -8.27 -25.14
C ILE A 116 4.24 -9.49 -25.13
N LEU A 117 3.02 -9.30 -24.61
CA LEU A 117 2.03 -10.37 -24.49
C LEU A 117 1.18 -10.59 -25.75
N GLY A 118 1.25 -9.70 -26.74
CA GLY A 118 0.41 -9.76 -27.95
C GLY A 118 -1.07 -9.52 -27.67
N ILE A 119 -1.43 -8.86 -26.57
CA ILE A 119 -2.82 -8.64 -26.14
C ILE A 119 -3.32 -7.25 -26.52
N LYS A 120 -4.64 -7.10 -26.68
CA LYS A 120 -5.26 -5.78 -26.88
C LYS A 120 -5.32 -5.01 -25.56
N PRO A 121 -5.21 -3.66 -25.59
CA PRO A 121 -5.47 -2.83 -24.43
C PRO A 121 -6.88 -3.08 -23.89
N GLY A 122 -7.01 -3.31 -22.59
CA GLY A 122 -8.29 -3.63 -21.95
C GLY A 122 -8.13 -4.03 -20.48
N PRO A 123 -9.21 -4.50 -19.83
CA PRO A 123 -9.19 -4.85 -18.40
C PRO A 123 -8.10 -5.86 -18.00
N ALA A 124 -7.76 -6.79 -18.90
CA ALA A 124 -6.68 -7.75 -18.69
C ALA A 124 -5.32 -7.07 -18.44
N LEU A 125 -5.07 -5.92 -19.07
CA LEU A 125 -3.82 -5.17 -18.92
C LEU A 125 -3.66 -4.58 -17.51
N LYS A 126 -4.77 -4.30 -16.80
CA LYS A 126 -4.71 -3.86 -15.40
C LYS A 126 -4.08 -4.95 -14.52
N GLY A 127 -4.55 -6.19 -14.63
CA GLY A 127 -3.98 -7.31 -13.87
C GLY A 127 -2.50 -7.58 -14.20
N VAL A 128 -2.09 -7.34 -15.45
CA VAL A 128 -0.68 -7.39 -15.83
C VAL A 128 0.12 -6.28 -15.15
N LEU A 129 -0.37 -5.03 -15.16
CA LEU A 129 0.31 -3.91 -14.50
C LEU A 129 0.37 -4.06 -12.99
N ASP A 130 -0.67 -4.63 -12.37
CA ASP A 130 -0.67 -4.97 -10.94
C ASP A 130 0.48 -5.97 -10.64
N ARG A 131 0.63 -7.01 -11.46
CA ARG A 131 1.76 -7.97 -11.35
C ARG A 131 3.12 -7.35 -11.63
N VAL A 132 3.20 -6.34 -12.49
CA VAL A 132 4.43 -5.56 -12.74
C VAL A 132 4.81 -4.74 -11.50
N MET A 133 3.84 -4.08 -10.86
CA MET A 133 4.07 -3.31 -9.64
C MET A 133 4.55 -4.22 -8.50
N ASP A 134 3.85 -5.34 -8.33
CA ASP A 134 4.22 -6.44 -7.44
C ASP A 134 5.67 -6.89 -7.61
N TRP A 135 6.07 -7.19 -8.84
CA TRP A 135 7.44 -7.59 -9.15
C TRP A 135 8.45 -6.48 -8.83
N GLN A 136 8.13 -5.23 -9.18
CA GLN A 136 8.99 -4.08 -8.92
C GLN A 136 9.16 -3.80 -7.42
N LEU A 137 8.14 -4.08 -6.61
CA LEU A 137 8.24 -3.96 -5.16
C LEU A 137 9.10 -5.07 -4.54
N ASP A 138 9.09 -6.28 -5.11
CA ASP A 138 10.00 -7.36 -4.70
C ASP A 138 11.44 -7.14 -5.17
N HIS A 139 11.62 -6.47 -6.31
CA HIS A 139 12.91 -6.29 -6.97
C HIS A 139 13.27 -4.80 -7.04
N PRO A 140 13.66 -4.15 -5.92
CA PRO A 140 13.91 -2.70 -5.87
C PRO A 140 15.06 -2.25 -6.79
N LEU A 141 15.98 -3.15 -7.14
CA LEU A 141 17.08 -2.90 -8.08
C LEU A 141 16.83 -3.53 -9.45
N GLY A 142 15.64 -4.09 -9.66
CA GLY A 142 15.25 -4.74 -10.90
C GLY A 142 15.22 -3.74 -12.06
N THR A 143 15.79 -4.16 -13.18
CA THR A 143 15.84 -3.37 -14.41
C THR A 143 14.57 -3.54 -15.23
N ARG A 144 14.35 -2.61 -16.16
CA ARG A 144 13.26 -2.73 -17.14
C ARG A 144 13.36 -4.03 -17.94
N GLY A 145 14.56 -4.44 -18.36
CA GLY A 145 14.78 -5.66 -19.14
C GLY A 145 14.38 -6.93 -18.38
N GLU A 146 14.73 -7.01 -17.09
CA GLU A 146 14.34 -8.14 -16.23
C GLU A 146 12.82 -8.19 -16.01
N CYS A 147 12.18 -7.03 -15.86
CA CYS A 147 10.72 -6.96 -15.78
C CYS A 147 10.05 -7.41 -17.09
N GLU A 148 10.58 -7.00 -18.24
CA GLU A 148 10.09 -7.43 -19.55
C GLU A 148 10.23 -8.95 -19.74
N ALA A 149 11.33 -9.55 -19.26
CA ALA A 149 11.52 -10.99 -19.23
C ALA A 149 10.48 -11.69 -18.33
N PHE A 150 10.26 -11.17 -17.10
CA PHE A 150 9.22 -11.67 -16.18
C PHE A 150 7.82 -11.63 -16.81
N ILE A 151 7.46 -10.54 -17.50
CA ILE A 151 6.17 -10.43 -18.21
C ILE A 151 6.06 -11.53 -19.27
N LYS A 152 7.11 -11.74 -20.07
CA LYS A 152 7.08 -12.74 -21.14
C LYS A 152 7.02 -14.17 -20.61
N GLU A 153 7.84 -14.50 -19.63
CA GLU A 153 8.08 -15.87 -19.17
C GLU A 153 7.06 -16.35 -18.15
N THR A 154 6.66 -15.48 -17.22
CA THR A 154 5.72 -15.85 -16.15
C THR A 154 4.30 -15.48 -16.53
N ILE A 155 4.04 -14.20 -16.84
CA ILE A 155 2.67 -13.75 -17.13
C ILE A 155 2.16 -14.34 -18.45
N GLY A 156 3.01 -14.37 -19.48
CA GLY A 156 2.67 -14.97 -20.77
C GLY A 156 2.35 -16.46 -20.68
N ALA A 157 3.10 -17.21 -19.86
CA ALA A 157 2.84 -18.64 -19.67
C ALA A 157 1.54 -18.92 -18.90
N ASP A 158 1.20 -18.09 -17.91
CA ASP A 158 -0.05 -18.22 -17.14
C ASP A 158 -1.30 -17.97 -18.00
N MET A 159 -1.21 -17.13 -19.03
CA MET A 159 -2.33 -16.82 -19.93
C MET A 159 -2.63 -17.93 -20.96
N GLN A 160 -1.73 -18.92 -21.10
CA GLN A 160 -1.89 -20.04 -22.04
C GLN A 160 -2.38 -21.33 -21.36
N ARG A 161 -2.52 -21.33 -20.03
CA ARG A 161 -3.08 -22.42 -19.24
C ARG A 161 -4.57 -22.19 -19.00
#